data_AF-A0A7K1U0U0-F1
#
_entry.id   AF-A0A7K1U0U0-F1
#
_cell.length_a   1.000
_cell.length_b   1.000
_cell.length_c   1.000
_cell.angle_alpha   90.00
_cell.angle_beta   90.00
_cell.angle_gamma   90.00
#
_symmetry.space_group_name_H-M   'P 1'
#
loop_
_entity.id
_entity.type
_entity.pdbx_description
1 polymer ?
#
loop_
_entity_poly.entity_id
_entity_poly.type
_entity_poly.pdbx_seq_one_letter_code
_entity_poly.pdbx_strand_id
1 'polypeptide(L)'
;MKVIIIVVSLFLLQQSLLSCRNKKNSNSIEIGYHERLLNDSKESSRLLAKAINNGDFESYKKVSNAYLLAYKVDELYYYALLMANKHKCPEAFYHLFLIMTDQASINGVELYSNDERTKNMALYYLLKSRELGYKGAKTTISEIFGNDTAELSSSFYFRKIEPNAYDNKETLAK
;
A
#
# COMPACT_ATOMS: atom_id res chain seq x y z
N MET A 1 56.09 -34.23 26.21
CA MET A 1 54.80 -34.54 25.54
C MET A 1 53.62 -34.78 26.47
N LYS A 2 53.79 -35.25 27.72
CA LYS A 2 52.65 -35.47 28.63
C LYS A 2 51.99 -34.19 29.18
N VAL A 3 52.72 -33.07 29.28
CA VAL A 3 52.20 -31.81 29.83
C VAL A 3 51.34 -31.02 28.81
N ILE A 4 51.68 -31.07 27.52
CA ILE A 4 50.93 -30.36 26.47
C ILE A 4 49.56 -31.00 26.22
N ILE A 5 49.45 -32.33 26.38
CA ILE A 5 48.18 -33.07 26.22
C ILE A 5 47.17 -32.70 27.32
N ILE A 6 47.63 -32.37 28.54
CA ILE A 6 46.76 -32.02 29.67
C ILE A 6 46.19 -30.60 29.54
N VAL A 7 46.92 -29.67 28.91
CA VAL A 7 46.45 -28.28 28.74
C VAL A 7 45.41 -28.17 27.61
N VAL A 8 45.55 -28.96 26.54
CA VAL A 8 44.58 -29.00 25.43
C VAL A 8 43.26 -29.68 25.86
N SER A 9 43.32 -30.69 26.73
CA SER A 9 42.12 -31.35 27.24
C SER A 9 41.33 -30.51 28.26
N LEU A 10 41.98 -29.62 29.01
CA LEU A 10 41.28 -28.69 29.91
C LEU A 10 40.56 -27.55 29.16
N PHE A 11 41.09 -27.10 28.02
CA PHE A 11 40.49 -26.02 27.23
C PHE A 11 39.21 -26.45 26.49
N LEU A 12 39.07 -27.75 26.19
CA LEU A 12 37.89 -28.31 25.52
C LEU A 12 36.71 -28.57 26.46
N LEU A 13 36.93 -28.68 27.77
CA LEU A 13 35.89 -28.93 28.76
C LEU A 13 35.17 -27.66 29.26
N GLN A 14 35.69 -26.46 28.95
CA GLN A 14 35.03 -25.19 29.32
C GLN A 14 33.93 -24.75 28.36
N GLN A 15 33.79 -25.35 27.18
CA GLN A 15 32.73 -25.00 26.21
C GLN A 15 31.39 -25.68 26.53
N SER A 16 31.36 -26.67 27.43
CA SER A 16 30.16 -27.46 27.75
C SER A 16 29.34 -26.97 28.94
N LEU A 17 29.69 -25.83 29.57
CA LEU A 17 28.92 -25.26 30.70
C LEU A 17 28.14 -23.97 30.35
N LEU A 18 28.09 -23.57 29.07
CA LEU A 18 27.21 -22.49 28.60
C LEU A 18 25.98 -22.98 27.80
N SER A 19 25.77 -24.30 27.72
CA SER A 19 24.59 -24.89 27.10
C SER A 19 23.62 -25.43 28.16
N CYS A 20 23.00 -24.51 28.91
CA CYS A 20 21.72 -24.70 29.60
C CYS A 20 21.29 -23.40 30.30
N ARG A 21 21.16 -22.31 29.52
CA ARG A 21 20.25 -21.23 29.93
C ARG A 21 18.91 -21.59 29.30
N ASN A 22 18.02 -22.21 30.07
CA ASN A 22 16.60 -22.36 29.72
C ASN A 22 15.98 -20.96 29.61
N LYS A 23 16.24 -20.28 28.50
CA LYS A 23 15.37 -19.24 28.00
C LYS A 23 14.11 -20.03 27.65
N LYS A 24 13.06 -19.85 28.45
CA LYS A 24 11.72 -20.29 28.07
C LYS A 24 11.52 -19.79 26.64
N ASN A 25 11.60 -20.69 25.67
CA ASN A 25 11.06 -20.46 24.32
C ASN A 25 9.54 -20.44 24.48
N SER A 26 9.05 -19.35 25.06
CA SER A 26 7.79 -18.80 24.62
C SER A 26 8.07 -18.30 23.22
N ASN A 27 7.83 -19.16 22.21
CA ASN A 27 7.60 -18.69 20.85
C ASN A 27 6.29 -17.90 20.84
N SER A 28 6.26 -16.76 21.52
CA SER A 28 5.28 -15.73 21.22
C SER A 28 5.76 -15.13 19.91
N ILE A 29 5.15 -15.56 18.80
CA ILE A 29 5.30 -14.87 17.53
C ILE A 29 4.93 -13.41 17.81
N GLU A 30 5.89 -12.51 17.72
CA GLU A 30 5.62 -11.08 17.87
C GLU A 30 4.81 -10.65 16.64
N ILE A 31 3.49 -10.70 16.75
CA ILE A 31 2.55 -10.30 15.70
C ILE A 31 2.89 -8.86 15.30
N GLY A 32 3.17 -8.61 14.02
CA GLY A 32 3.53 -7.27 13.53
C GLY A 32 2.42 -6.24 13.77
N TYR A 33 2.75 -4.95 13.83
CA TYR A 33 1.76 -3.87 14.06
C TYR A 33 0.57 -3.95 13.10
N HIS A 34 0.83 -4.17 11.82
CA HIS A 34 -0.20 -4.24 10.78
C HIS A 34 -1.15 -5.43 10.97
N GLU A 35 -0.60 -6.60 11.31
CA GLU A 35 -1.41 -7.79 11.60
C GLU A 35 -2.25 -7.60 12.88
N ARG A 36 -1.67 -7.01 13.94
CA ARG A 36 -2.43 -6.64 15.15
C ARG A 36 -3.57 -5.67 14.82
N LEU A 37 -3.33 -4.69 13.95
CA LEU A 37 -4.35 -3.71 13.58
C LEU A 37 -5.52 -4.36 12.83
N LEU A 38 -5.26 -5.32 11.94
CA LEU A 38 -6.32 -6.01 11.21
C LEU A 38 -7.10 -6.99 12.10
N ASN A 39 -6.44 -7.57 13.09
CA ASN A 39 -7.08 -8.47 14.06
C ASN A 39 -7.84 -7.71 15.16
N ASP A 40 -7.57 -6.42 15.37
CA ASP A 40 -8.34 -5.54 16.24
C ASP A 40 -9.42 -4.80 15.45
N SER A 41 -10.58 -5.44 15.32
CA SER A 41 -11.73 -4.88 14.59
C SER A 41 -12.22 -3.54 15.17
N LYS A 42 -12.06 -3.32 16.48
CA LYS A 42 -12.48 -2.08 17.15
C LYS A 42 -11.56 -0.93 16.77
N GLU A 43 -10.25 -1.13 16.86
CA GLU A 43 -9.26 -0.09 16.53
C GLU A 43 -9.25 0.22 15.04
N SER A 44 -9.26 -0.81 14.17
CA SER A 44 -9.36 -0.61 12.71
C SER A 44 -10.63 0.14 12.33
N SER A 45 -11.80 -0.22 12.88
CA SER A 45 -13.06 0.51 12.66
C SER A 45 -13.00 1.95 13.15
N ARG A 46 -12.36 2.20 14.31
CA ARG A 46 -12.18 3.55 14.85
C ARG A 46 -11.30 4.42 13.94
N LEU A 47 -10.22 3.87 13.40
CA LEU A 47 -9.35 4.57 12.45
C LEU A 47 -10.06 4.83 11.12
N LEU A 48 -10.77 3.83 10.58
CA LEU A 48 -11.59 3.99 9.38
C LEU A 48 -12.66 5.06 9.56
N ALA A 49 -13.35 5.09 10.71
CA ALA A 49 -14.34 6.12 11.00
C ALA A 49 -13.72 7.52 10.99
N LYS A 50 -12.54 7.70 11.61
CA LYS A 50 -11.81 8.99 11.54
C LYS A 50 -11.44 9.38 10.11
N ALA A 51 -10.92 8.43 9.34
CA ALA A 51 -10.56 8.66 7.94
C ALA A 51 -11.77 9.04 7.10
N ILE A 52 -12.78 8.16 7.03
CA ILE A 52 -13.91 8.30 6.12
C ILE A 52 -14.86 9.43 6.52
N ASN A 53 -15.10 9.64 7.82
CA ASN A 53 -16.04 10.67 8.25
C ASN A 53 -15.39 12.05 8.30
N ASN A 54 -14.14 12.13 8.77
CA ASN A 54 -13.50 13.41 9.12
C ASN A 54 -12.33 13.78 8.18
N GLY A 55 -11.95 12.92 7.24
CA GLY A 55 -10.82 13.16 6.35
C GLY A 55 -9.46 12.99 7.00
N ASP A 56 -9.35 12.20 8.07
CA ASP A 56 -8.07 11.94 8.75
C ASP A 56 -7.15 11.05 7.89
N PHE A 57 -6.22 11.68 7.17
CA PHE A 57 -5.28 11.00 6.27
C PHE A 57 -4.29 10.09 7.01
N GLU A 58 -3.90 10.42 8.24
CA GLU A 58 -2.98 9.58 9.02
C GLU A 58 -3.68 8.29 9.49
N SER A 59 -4.95 8.40 9.89
CA SER A 59 -5.78 7.23 10.17
C SER A 59 -5.98 6.37 8.92
N TYR A 60 -6.23 6.99 7.76
CA TYR A 60 -6.30 6.27 6.48
C TYR A 60 -4.99 5.54 6.16
N LYS A 61 -3.85 6.22 6.25
CA LYS A 61 -2.53 5.66 5.96
C LYS A 61 -2.21 4.42 6.80
N LYS A 62 -2.51 4.45 8.11
CA LYS A 62 -2.29 3.29 8.99
C LYS A 62 -3.08 2.07 8.55
N VAL A 63 -4.37 2.25 8.27
CA VAL A 63 -5.25 1.16 7.86
C VAL A 63 -4.88 0.67 6.47
N SER A 64 -4.76 1.57 5.49
CA SER A 64 -4.44 1.20 4.11
C SER A 64 -3.10 0.48 3.98
N ASN A 65 -2.07 0.88 4.73
CA ASN A 65 -0.81 0.15 4.77
C ASN A 65 -0.98 -1.28 5.31
N ALA A 66 -1.82 -1.47 6.34
CA ALA A 66 -2.09 -2.81 6.85
C ALA A 66 -2.83 -3.67 5.81
N TYR A 67 -3.80 -3.08 5.09
CA TYR A 67 -4.54 -3.78 4.03
C TYR A 67 -3.64 -4.17 2.86
N LEU A 68 -2.77 -3.27 2.40
CA LEU A 68 -1.79 -3.55 1.34
C LEU A 68 -0.85 -4.70 1.74
N LEU A 69 -0.33 -4.69 2.97
CA LEU A 69 0.59 -5.72 3.47
C LEU A 69 -0.09 -7.09 3.66
N ALA A 70 -1.36 -7.09 4.05
CA ALA A 70 -2.16 -8.32 4.17
C ALA A 70 -2.85 -8.73 2.87
N TYR A 71 -2.56 -8.03 1.77
CA TYR A 71 -3.12 -8.29 0.45
C TYR A 71 -4.66 -8.24 0.37
N LYS A 72 -5.28 -7.35 1.16
CA LYS A 72 -6.73 -7.08 1.17
C LYS A 72 -7.11 -5.95 0.22
N VAL A 73 -6.71 -6.08 -1.04
CA VAL A 73 -6.82 -5.00 -2.05
C VAL A 73 -8.27 -4.71 -2.46
N ASP A 74 -9.14 -5.71 -2.41
CA ASP A 74 -10.57 -5.63 -2.67
C ASP A 74 -11.31 -4.80 -1.60
N GLU A 75 -11.03 -5.06 -0.31
CA GLU A 75 -11.59 -4.24 0.77
C GLU A 75 -11.00 -2.82 0.75
N LEU A 76 -9.69 -2.68 0.44
CA LEU A 76 -9.03 -1.38 0.36
C LEU A 76 -9.61 -0.50 -0.76
N TYR A 77 -10.00 -1.09 -1.89
CA TYR A 77 -10.58 -0.36 -3.02
C TYR A 77 -11.73 0.55 -2.58
N TYR A 78 -12.64 0.02 -1.76
CA TYR A 78 -13.81 0.76 -1.28
C TYR A 78 -13.41 1.98 -0.44
N TYR A 79 -12.47 1.81 0.50
CA TYR A 79 -12.01 2.90 1.36
C TYR A 79 -11.17 3.92 0.61
N ALA A 80 -10.31 3.48 -0.31
CA ALA A 80 -9.50 4.36 -1.15
C ALA A 80 -10.40 5.23 -2.03
N LEU A 81 -11.45 4.66 -2.62
CA LEU A 81 -12.42 5.40 -3.44
C LEU A 81 -13.13 6.50 -2.63
N LEU A 82 -13.58 6.19 -1.41
CA LEU A 82 -14.22 7.17 -0.52
C LEU A 82 -13.26 8.31 -0.15
N MET A 83 -12.02 7.98 0.23
CA MET A 83 -11.03 8.99 0.61
C MET A 83 -10.58 9.87 -0.56
N ALA A 84 -10.39 9.28 -1.75
CA ALA A 84 -10.05 10.01 -2.97
C ALA A 84 -11.19 10.96 -3.36
N ASN A 85 -12.44 10.50 -3.35
CA ASN A 85 -13.57 11.29 -3.83
C ASN A 85 -14.03 12.36 -2.83
N LYS A 86 -14.24 11.98 -1.56
CA LYS A 86 -14.82 12.85 -0.53
C LYS A 86 -13.81 13.85 0.01
N HIS A 87 -12.57 13.40 0.24
CA HIS A 87 -11.57 14.20 0.96
C HIS A 87 -10.38 14.60 0.09
N LYS A 88 -10.36 14.19 -1.18
CA LYS A 88 -9.25 14.44 -2.11
C LYS A 88 -7.90 13.96 -1.54
N CYS A 89 -7.91 12.83 -0.83
CA CYS A 89 -6.71 12.29 -0.19
C CYS A 89 -5.68 11.88 -1.27
N PRO A 90 -4.48 12.49 -1.31
CA PRO A 90 -3.49 12.23 -2.35
C PRO A 90 -3.02 10.77 -2.38
N GLU A 91 -2.81 10.17 -1.20
CA GLU A 91 -2.39 8.77 -1.04
C GLU A 91 -3.48 7.79 -1.50
N ALA A 92 -4.75 8.13 -1.29
CA ALA A 92 -5.86 7.29 -1.73
C ALA A 92 -5.98 7.22 -3.26
N PHE A 93 -5.72 8.33 -3.95
CA PHE A 93 -5.58 8.33 -5.41
C PHE A 93 -4.46 7.39 -5.87
N TYR A 94 -3.31 7.38 -5.18
CA TYR A 94 -2.23 6.45 -5.53
C TYR A 94 -2.62 4.99 -5.30
N HIS A 95 -3.31 4.68 -4.19
CA HIS A 95 -3.77 3.32 -3.91
C HIS A 95 -4.77 2.81 -4.95
N LEU A 96 -5.66 3.67 -5.46
CA LEU A 96 -6.55 3.30 -6.58
C LEU A 96 -5.75 2.94 -7.83
N PHE A 97 -4.69 3.68 -8.17
CA PHE A 97 -3.80 3.32 -9.27
C PHE A 97 -3.16 1.93 -9.05
N LEU A 98 -2.64 1.66 -7.85
CA LEU A 98 -2.02 0.37 -7.53
C LEU A 98 -3.01 -0.78 -7.69
N ILE A 99 -4.20 -0.65 -7.10
CA ILE A 99 -5.24 -1.69 -7.14
C ILE A 99 -5.67 -1.98 -8.58
N MET A 100 -5.83 -0.93 -9.40
CA MET A 100 -6.28 -1.08 -10.79
C MET A 100 -5.22 -1.61 -11.76
N THR A 101 -3.95 -1.61 -11.33
CA THR A 101 -2.83 -2.16 -12.11
C THR A 101 -2.30 -3.48 -11.54
N ASP A 102 -2.91 -3.97 -10.46
CA ASP A 102 -2.56 -5.24 -9.83
C ASP A 102 -2.98 -6.43 -10.71
N GLN A 103 -2.03 -7.29 -11.05
CA GLN A 103 -2.20 -8.43 -11.94
C GLN A 103 -2.63 -9.72 -11.24
N ALA A 104 -2.97 -9.67 -9.96
CA ALA A 104 -3.38 -10.87 -9.25
C ALA A 104 -4.83 -11.29 -9.52
N SER A 105 -5.12 -12.48 -8.98
CA SER A 105 -6.43 -13.09 -8.98
C SER A 105 -6.90 -13.37 -7.55
N ILE A 106 -8.18 -13.13 -7.27
CA ILE A 106 -8.83 -13.54 -6.02
C ILE A 106 -9.81 -14.65 -6.35
N ASN A 107 -9.63 -15.83 -5.73
CA ASN A 107 -10.50 -17.00 -5.94
C ASN A 107 -10.71 -17.35 -7.43
N GLY A 108 -9.65 -17.21 -8.24
CA GLY A 108 -9.69 -17.49 -9.68
C GLY A 108 -10.29 -16.37 -10.55
N VAL A 109 -10.64 -15.23 -9.95
CA VAL A 109 -11.10 -14.03 -10.69
C VAL A 109 -9.92 -13.09 -10.89
N GLU A 110 -9.55 -12.84 -12.15
CA GLU A 110 -8.53 -11.84 -12.52
C GLU A 110 -9.04 -10.43 -12.20
N LEU A 111 -8.25 -9.65 -11.47
CA LEU A 111 -8.61 -8.27 -11.13
C LEU A 111 -8.16 -7.27 -12.21
N TYR A 112 -7.10 -7.60 -12.95
CA TYR A 112 -6.56 -6.74 -13.99
C TYR A 112 -7.36 -6.85 -15.28
N SER A 113 -8.18 -5.85 -15.59
CA SER A 113 -8.98 -5.87 -16.82
C SER A 113 -8.18 -5.60 -18.10
N ASN A 114 -7.05 -4.89 -17.99
CA ASN A 114 -6.18 -4.48 -19.11
C ASN A 114 -6.89 -3.69 -20.25
N ASP A 115 -8.15 -3.30 -20.10
CA ASP A 115 -8.89 -2.54 -21.10
C ASP A 115 -8.47 -1.05 -21.11
N GLU A 116 -8.69 -0.38 -22.22
CA GLU A 116 -8.26 1.01 -22.41
C GLU A 116 -8.90 1.98 -21.41
N ARG A 117 -10.18 1.78 -21.07
CA ARG A 117 -10.89 2.68 -20.14
C ARG A 117 -10.32 2.54 -18.73
N THR A 118 -10.11 1.32 -18.26
CA THR A 118 -9.51 1.03 -16.95
C THR A 118 -8.07 1.52 -16.88
N LYS A 119 -7.27 1.35 -17.93
CA LYS A 119 -5.92 1.92 -18.02
C LYS A 119 -5.92 3.44 -17.89
N ASN A 120 -6.78 4.13 -18.63
CA ASN A 120 -6.91 5.58 -18.55
C ASN A 120 -7.37 6.02 -17.14
N MET A 121 -8.25 5.26 -16.50
CA MET A 121 -8.70 5.53 -15.13
C MET A 121 -7.59 5.33 -14.09
N ALA A 122 -6.77 4.30 -14.21
CA ALA A 122 -5.59 4.12 -13.36
C ALA A 122 -4.60 5.30 -13.53
N LEU A 123 -4.29 5.70 -14.77
CA LEU A 123 -3.38 6.80 -15.07
C LEU A 123 -3.92 8.15 -14.59
N TYR A 124 -5.23 8.37 -14.69
CA TYR A 124 -5.90 9.51 -14.08
C TYR A 124 -5.60 9.57 -12.58
N TYR A 125 -5.80 8.47 -11.86
CA TYR A 125 -5.58 8.41 -10.42
C TYR A 125 -4.11 8.62 -10.03
N LEU A 126 -3.16 8.01 -10.75
CA LEU A 126 -1.72 8.22 -10.52
C LEU A 126 -1.32 9.69 -10.66
N LEU A 127 -1.71 10.32 -11.77
CA LEU A 127 -1.36 11.72 -12.03
C LEU A 127 -2.09 12.65 -11.07
N LYS A 128 -3.34 12.33 -10.70
CA LYS A 128 -4.10 13.12 -9.72
C LYS A 128 -3.45 13.06 -8.34
N SER A 129 -2.93 11.91 -7.94
CA SER A 129 -2.16 11.75 -6.71
C SER A 129 -0.93 12.67 -6.67
N ARG A 130 -0.15 12.73 -7.76
CA ARG A 130 0.99 13.65 -7.90
C ARG A 130 0.55 15.11 -7.87
N GLU A 131 -0.48 15.48 -8.62
CA GLU A 131 -1.02 16.86 -8.65
C GLU A 131 -1.47 17.33 -7.25
N LEU A 132 -1.93 16.41 -6.41
CA LEU A 132 -2.30 16.67 -5.02
C LEU A 132 -1.11 16.56 -4.04
N GLY A 133 0.11 16.32 -4.53
CA GLY A 133 1.34 16.40 -3.75
C GLY A 133 1.82 15.08 -3.14
N TYR A 134 1.25 13.92 -3.50
CA TYR A 134 1.75 12.64 -2.99
C TYR A 134 3.13 12.30 -3.58
N LYS A 135 4.13 12.17 -2.72
CA LYS A 135 5.52 11.92 -3.15
C LYS A 135 5.70 10.52 -3.75
N GLY A 136 4.97 9.51 -3.24
CA GLY A 136 5.07 8.14 -3.72
C GLY A 136 4.74 7.98 -5.20
N ALA A 137 3.84 8.82 -5.73
CA ALA A 137 3.45 8.79 -7.15
C ALA A 137 4.59 9.19 -8.10
N LYS A 138 5.59 9.98 -7.66
CA LYS A 138 6.63 10.51 -8.53
C LYS A 138 7.52 9.43 -9.14
N THR A 139 7.90 8.44 -8.33
CA THR A 139 8.75 7.32 -8.76
C THR A 139 8.03 6.53 -9.86
N THR A 140 6.80 6.12 -9.59
CA THR A 140 5.96 5.37 -10.54
C THR A 140 5.68 6.14 -11.83
N ILE A 141 5.44 7.45 -11.77
CA ILE A 141 5.28 8.28 -12.96
C ILE A 141 6.54 8.28 -13.81
N SER A 142 7.72 8.33 -13.18
CA SER A 142 8.99 8.30 -13.88
C SER A 142 9.25 6.93 -14.52
N GLU A 143 8.81 5.85 -13.89
CA GLU A 143 8.89 4.49 -14.45
C GLU A 143 7.98 4.30 -15.67
N ILE A 144 6.77 4.84 -15.63
CA ILE A 144 5.78 4.66 -16.71
C ILE A 144 6.06 5.59 -17.90
N PHE A 145 6.45 6.84 -17.65
CA PHE A 145 6.53 7.88 -18.67
C PHE A 145 7.95 8.39 -18.94
N GLY A 146 8.95 7.93 -18.18
CA GLY A 146 10.30 8.48 -18.21
C GLY A 146 10.43 9.79 -17.42
N ASN A 147 11.56 10.48 -17.57
CA ASN A 147 11.90 11.65 -16.74
C ASN A 147 11.24 12.96 -17.23
N ASP A 148 10.73 13.02 -18.45
CA ASP A 148 10.05 14.20 -18.99
C ASP A 148 8.53 14.10 -18.81
N THR A 149 8.05 14.53 -17.64
CA THR A 149 6.65 14.35 -17.21
C THR A 149 5.92 15.65 -16.90
N ALA A 150 6.54 16.80 -17.22
CA ALA A 150 6.05 18.13 -16.86
C ALA A 150 4.66 18.43 -17.47
N GLU A 151 4.37 17.86 -18.65
CA GLU A 151 3.12 18.10 -19.38
C GLU A 151 2.01 17.08 -19.08
N LEU A 152 2.31 15.98 -18.38
CA LEU A 152 1.30 14.98 -18.05
C LEU A 152 0.30 15.58 -17.07
N SER A 153 -1.00 15.43 -17.34
CA SER A 153 -2.05 15.85 -16.41
C SER A 153 -3.11 14.79 -16.26
N SER A 154 -3.64 14.65 -15.05
CA SER A 154 -4.81 13.81 -14.77
C SER A 154 -5.99 14.19 -15.68
N SER A 155 -6.16 15.47 -15.98
CA SER A 155 -7.24 15.97 -16.84
C SER A 155 -7.23 15.37 -18.25
N PHE A 156 -6.05 15.08 -18.81
CA PHE A 156 -5.92 14.43 -20.12
C PHE A 156 -6.53 13.04 -20.11
N TYR A 157 -6.22 12.24 -19.10
CA TYR A 157 -6.75 10.89 -18.95
C TYR A 157 -8.22 10.90 -18.54
N PHE A 158 -8.66 11.86 -17.73
CA PHE A 158 -10.08 12.03 -17.42
C PHE A 158 -10.94 12.22 -18.68
N ARG A 159 -10.48 13.03 -19.63
CA ARG A 159 -11.18 13.22 -20.92
C ARG A 159 -11.29 11.94 -21.75
N LYS A 160 -10.35 11.01 -21.61
CA LYS A 160 -10.42 9.70 -22.29
C LYS A 160 -11.42 8.74 -21.63
N ILE A 161 -11.71 8.91 -20.34
CA ILE A 161 -12.68 8.09 -19.60
C ILE A 161 -14.11 8.58 -19.86
N GLU A 162 -14.30 9.90 -19.90
CA GLU A 162 -15.60 10.57 -20.02
C GLU A 162 -15.58 11.60 -21.17
N PRO A 163 -15.53 11.16 -22.45
CA PRO A 163 -15.40 12.07 -23.60
C PRO A 163 -16.58 13.03 -23.72
N ASN A 164 -17.79 12.57 -23.40
CA ASN A 164 -19.03 13.37 -23.53
C ASN A 164 -19.23 14.40 -22.41
N ALA A 165 -18.42 14.37 -21.35
CA ALA A 165 -18.56 15.30 -20.22
C ALA A 165 -18.13 16.74 -20.57
N TYR A 166 -17.43 16.94 -21.70
CA TYR A 166 -16.93 18.24 -22.13
C TYR A 166 -17.78 18.91 -23.22
N ASP A 167 -18.41 18.14 -24.11
CA ASP A 167 -19.30 18.67 -25.17
C ASP A 167 -20.51 19.43 -24.59
N ASN A 168 -20.98 19.03 -23.40
CA ASN A 168 -22.12 19.68 -22.73
C ASN A 168 -21.79 21.05 -22.09
N LYS A 169 -20.51 21.44 -21.98
CA LYS A 169 -20.14 22.77 -21.46
C LYS A 169 -20.27 23.88 -22.50
N GLU A 170 -20.14 23.57 -23.79
CA GLU A 170 -20.39 24.55 -24.87
C GLU A 170 -21.88 24.74 -25.15
N THR A 171 -22.73 23.77 -24.82
CA THR A 171 -24.18 23.85 -25.05
C THR A 171 -24.91 24.65 -23.96
N LEU A 172 -24.35 24.75 -22.76
CA LEU A 172 -24.92 25.50 -21.63
C LEU A 172 -24.41 26.96 -21.52
N ALA A 173 -23.53 27.36 -22.45
CA ALA A 173 -22.99 28.73 -22.55
C ALA A 173 -23.63 29.53 -23.71
N LYS A 174 -24.73 29.03 -24.28
CA LYS A 174 -25.58 29.72 -25.27
C LYS A 174 -26.97 29.92 -24.69
#